data_AF-A0A9D4T850-F1
#
_entry.id   AF-A0A9D4T850-F1
#
_cell.length_a   1.000
_cell.length_b   1.000
_cell.length_c   1.000
_cell.angle_alpha   90.00
_cell.angle_beta   90.00
_cell.angle_gamma   90.00
#
_symmetry.space_group_name_H-M   'P 1'
#
loop_
_entity.id
_entity.type
_entity.pdbx_description
1 polymer ?
#
loop_
_entity_poly.entity_id
_entity_poly.type
_entity_poly.pdbx_seq_one_letter_code
_entity_poly.pdbx_strand_id
1 'polypeptide(L)'
;MFNAYDSFTDDEILKDLQESNPSMPVVGGRRMGRTNHVLVTMLGDCLPRWILYHGVYIRLYPFYPRVEACFNCRKVGHRSDVCPHPKRNRCSRCGQDHPPTPQGTQPTCLARCIVCNGGHATNSSNCKYRFIKKPIPSDNAPKQAHNQEPPQQQPPILRNSRSPSQERSLPPPGQPQQQEQTSRSRSHTRRRYRSRSRTRSRSRSRSTSRLNASSSPLPCSPNSSQGSSPSSSTPGPKKLAWAQGPPESLKASPTSSPDAQVRELVRENSSLKAQLSSQQSQISKLMSQIGNLTQYIQSSEAKLDRIIAQPPATTPQPMEATSPPSQPQSQPAGKRKANTSTASLHAEIDIAAAVSKAVSAALTTLDAKFEARFNTLQQAIADTNSSLNALKSYTEATNTSLNTLKNYTEATTAEINARLERRQRSTTFGQPATLQAGPKPGTA
;
A
#
# COMPACT_ATOMS: atom_id res chain seq x y z
N MET A 1 7.96 -12.40 31.81
CA MET A 1 6.53 -12.05 31.91
C MET A 1 5.74 -13.10 31.14
N PHE A 2 5.09 -14.02 31.85
CA PHE A 2 4.04 -14.84 31.25
C PHE A 2 2.88 -13.89 30.93
N ASN A 3 2.38 -13.89 29.69
CA ASN A 3 1.18 -13.16 29.35
C ASN A 3 0.04 -13.75 30.21
N ALA A 4 -0.46 -12.99 31.19
CA ALA A 4 -1.60 -13.39 32.02
C ALA A 4 -2.90 -13.59 31.22
N TYR A 5 -2.89 -13.24 29.93
CA TYR A 5 -4.00 -13.40 28.98
C TYR A 5 -4.02 -14.76 28.26
N ASP A 6 -3.21 -15.74 28.69
CA ASP A 6 -3.05 -17.03 27.99
C ASP A 6 -4.17 -18.06 28.25
N SER A 7 -5.23 -17.69 28.98
CA SER A 7 -6.29 -18.63 29.39
C SER A 7 -7.58 -18.57 28.58
N PHE A 8 -7.85 -17.50 27.82
CA PHE A 8 -9.13 -17.40 27.12
C PHE A 8 -9.18 -18.33 25.92
N THR A 9 -10.17 -19.21 25.92
CA THR A 9 -10.49 -20.09 24.79
C THR A 9 -11.07 -19.27 23.63
N ASP A 10 -10.99 -19.80 22.40
CA ASP A 10 -11.56 -19.12 21.23
C ASP A 10 -13.08 -18.88 21.42
N ASP A 11 -13.77 -19.77 22.12
CA ASP A 11 -15.20 -19.66 22.43
C ASP A 11 -15.50 -18.51 23.42
N GLU A 12 -14.66 -18.34 24.45
CA GLU A 12 -14.78 -17.22 25.39
C GLU A 12 -14.49 -15.88 24.71
N ILE A 13 -13.50 -15.84 23.80
CA ILE A 13 -13.21 -14.64 23.00
C ILE A 13 -14.41 -14.29 22.13
N LEU A 14 -15.01 -15.28 21.45
CA LEU A 14 -16.19 -15.06 20.62
C LEU A 14 -17.37 -14.55 21.47
N LYS A 15 -17.60 -15.17 22.63
CA LYS A 15 -18.68 -14.79 23.55
C LYS A 15 -18.52 -13.35 24.05
N ASP A 16 -17.34 -12.95 24.52
CA ASP A 16 -17.06 -11.58 24.97
C ASP A 16 -17.30 -10.55 23.85
N LEU A 17 -16.87 -10.87 22.62
CA LEU A 17 -17.07 -10.00 21.46
C LEU A 17 -18.56 -9.86 21.09
N GLN A 18 -19.35 -10.92 21.21
CA GLN A 18 -20.79 -10.88 20.93
C GLN A 18 -21.57 -10.14 22.02
N GLU A 19 -21.28 -10.43 23.30
CA GLU A 19 -21.95 -9.81 24.44
C GLU A 19 -21.63 -8.31 24.56
N SER A 20 -20.38 -7.93 24.31
CA SER A 20 -19.95 -6.52 24.39
C SER A 20 -20.41 -5.69 23.20
N ASN A 21 -20.80 -6.31 22.08
CA ASN A 21 -21.12 -5.62 20.83
C ASN A 21 -22.42 -6.14 20.20
N PRO A 22 -23.58 -5.97 20.84
CA PRO A 22 -24.86 -6.53 20.36
C PRO A 22 -25.33 -5.93 19.02
N SER A 23 -24.84 -4.74 18.65
CA SER A 23 -25.16 -4.08 17.38
C SER A 23 -24.29 -4.54 16.20
N MET A 24 -23.24 -5.34 16.43
CA MET A 24 -22.32 -5.80 15.40
C MET A 24 -22.46 -7.30 15.16
N PRO A 25 -22.62 -7.75 13.90
CA PRO A 25 -22.82 -9.16 13.61
C PRO A 25 -21.49 -9.93 13.60
N VAL A 26 -20.91 -10.14 14.79
CA VAL A 26 -19.68 -10.94 14.98
C VAL A 26 -20.00 -12.43 14.90
N VAL A 27 -19.39 -13.12 13.95
CA VAL A 27 -19.58 -14.57 13.71
C VAL A 27 -18.41 -15.41 14.21
N GLY A 28 -17.23 -14.81 14.33
CA GLY A 28 -16.05 -15.55 14.77
C GLY A 28 -15.06 -14.65 15.51
N GLY A 29 -14.42 -15.22 16.51
CA GLY A 29 -13.32 -14.61 17.25
C GLY A 29 -12.34 -15.72 17.57
N ARG A 30 -11.08 -15.57 17.17
CA ARG A 30 -10.04 -16.53 17.56
C ARG A 30 -8.69 -15.87 17.72
N ARG A 31 -7.83 -16.44 18.57
CA ARG A 31 -6.49 -15.90 18.78
C ARG A 31 -5.52 -16.32 17.67
N MET A 32 -4.67 -15.40 17.21
CA MET A 32 -3.59 -15.73 16.26
C MET A 32 -2.38 -16.31 17.00
N GLY A 33 -2.40 -17.63 17.18
CA GLY A 33 -1.31 -18.39 17.79
C GLY A 33 -1.03 -17.94 19.22
N ARG A 34 0.24 -17.65 19.54
CA ARG A 34 0.68 -17.20 20.87
C ARG A 34 0.80 -15.67 20.99
N THR A 35 0.19 -14.94 20.06
CA THR A 35 0.25 -13.47 20.06
C THR A 35 -1.00 -12.88 20.71
N ASN A 36 -0.92 -11.60 21.10
CA ASN A 36 -2.05 -10.84 21.63
C ASN A 36 -2.99 -10.33 20.52
N HIS A 37 -2.91 -10.90 19.31
CA HIS A 37 -3.76 -10.51 18.20
C HIS A 37 -4.95 -11.45 18.10
N VAL A 38 -6.15 -10.86 18.08
CA VAL A 38 -7.41 -11.58 17.86
C VAL A 38 -7.85 -11.35 16.42
N LEU A 39 -8.24 -12.42 15.74
CA LEU A 39 -8.86 -12.37 14.43
C LEU A 39 -10.37 -12.42 14.62
N VAL A 40 -11.03 -11.32 14.27
CA VAL A 40 -12.47 -11.16 14.34
C VAL A 40 -13.05 -11.37 12.94
N THR A 41 -14.11 -12.17 12.86
CA THR A 41 -14.90 -12.42 11.65
C THR A 41 -16.28 -11.83 11.87
N MET A 42 -16.67 -10.88 11.01
CA MET A 42 -17.96 -10.20 11.07
C MET A 42 -18.71 -10.43 9.77
N LEU A 43 -20.05 -10.39 9.83
CA LEU A 43 -20.90 -10.36 8.64
C LEU A 43 -21.03 -8.91 8.15
N GLY A 44 -21.07 -8.75 6.83
CA GLY A 44 -21.23 -7.46 6.18
C GLY A 44 -19.98 -7.00 5.43
N ASP A 45 -20.17 -5.93 4.67
CA ASP A 45 -19.17 -5.44 3.72
C ASP A 45 -18.30 -4.30 4.29
N CYS A 46 -18.73 -3.73 5.43
CA CYS A 46 -18.08 -2.59 6.06
C CYS A 46 -17.34 -3.02 7.34
N LEU A 47 -16.07 -2.65 7.47
CA LEU A 47 -15.30 -2.87 8.70
C LEU A 47 -15.51 -1.69 9.67
N PRO A 48 -16.14 -1.89 10.85
CA PRO A 48 -16.24 -0.85 11.86
C PRO A 48 -14.84 -0.42 12.34
N ARG A 49 -14.72 0.86 12.71
CA ARG A 49 -13.42 1.42 13.12
C ARG A 49 -12.96 0.90 14.48
N TRP A 50 -13.90 0.62 15.37
CA TRP A 50 -13.65 0.25 16.77
C TRP A 50 -14.54 -0.92 17.17
N ILE A 51 -14.04 -1.74 18.10
CA ILE A 51 -14.79 -2.82 18.74
C ILE A 51 -14.53 -2.77 20.25
N LEU A 52 -15.53 -3.10 21.06
CA LEU A 52 -15.37 -3.26 22.50
C LEU A 52 -14.90 -4.69 22.78
N TYR A 53 -13.76 -4.85 23.45
CA TYR A 53 -13.22 -6.17 23.82
C TYR A 53 -12.65 -6.08 25.22
N HIS A 54 -13.13 -6.93 26.13
CA HIS A 54 -12.82 -6.87 27.57
C HIS A 54 -12.91 -5.46 28.18
N GLY A 55 -13.97 -4.72 27.83
CA GLY A 55 -14.23 -3.37 28.35
C GLY A 55 -13.37 -2.25 27.76
N VAL A 56 -12.51 -2.54 26.77
CA VAL A 56 -11.68 -1.53 26.10
C VAL A 56 -12.03 -1.40 24.62
N TYR A 57 -12.11 -0.17 24.11
CA TYR A 57 -12.27 0.09 22.68
C TYR A 57 -10.96 -0.14 21.94
N ILE A 58 -10.96 -1.13 21.03
CA ILE A 58 -9.82 -1.50 20.21
C ILE A 58 -10.09 -1.16 18.76
N ARG A 59 -9.10 -0.60 18.08
CA ARG A 59 -9.20 -0.28 16.65
C ARG A 59 -9.08 -1.55 15.82
N LEU A 60 -10.03 -1.76 14.91
CA LEU A 60 -9.97 -2.86 13.95
C LEU A 60 -9.13 -2.49 12.73
N TYR A 61 -8.45 -3.49 12.18
CA TYR A 61 -7.70 -3.40 10.94
C TYR A 61 -8.10 -4.55 10.00
N PRO A 62 -8.25 -4.28 8.69
CA PRO A 62 -8.50 -5.35 7.73
C PRO A 62 -7.39 -6.40 7.80
N PHE A 63 -7.79 -7.66 7.98
CA PHE A 63 -6.86 -8.77 7.98
C PHE A 63 -6.56 -9.22 6.55
N TYR A 64 -5.29 -9.14 6.16
CA TYR A 64 -4.82 -9.68 4.90
C TYR A 64 -4.09 -11.01 5.15
N PRO A 65 -4.65 -12.16 4.72
CA PRO A 65 -3.94 -13.42 4.85
C PRO A 65 -2.65 -13.38 4.03
N ARG A 66 -1.61 -14.00 4.57
CA ARG A 66 -0.35 -14.17 3.84
C ARG A 66 -0.56 -15.18 2.72
N VAL A 67 0.10 -14.96 1.59
CA VAL A 67 0.17 -15.95 0.52
C VAL A 67 0.87 -17.18 1.07
N GLU A 68 0.19 -18.33 1.05
CA GLU A 68 0.79 -19.59 1.47
C GLU A 68 1.84 -20.01 0.44
N ALA A 69 3.06 -20.22 0.91
CA ALA A 69 4.17 -20.68 0.10
C ALA A 69 4.83 -21.88 0.76
N CYS A 70 5.00 -22.95 -0.01
CA CYS A 70 5.63 -24.17 0.45
C CYS A 70 7.15 -24.06 0.33
N PHE A 71 7.87 -24.23 1.44
CA PHE A 71 9.34 -24.19 1.45
C PHE A 71 9.96 -25.49 0.92
N ASN A 72 9.20 -26.58 0.87
CA ASN A 72 9.70 -27.88 0.39
C ASN A 72 9.69 -27.95 -1.14
N CYS A 73 8.55 -27.68 -1.78
CA CYS A 73 8.40 -27.75 -3.24
C CYS A 73 8.52 -26.39 -3.94
N ARG A 74 8.62 -25.29 -3.18
CA ARG A 74 8.78 -23.93 -3.70
C ARG A 74 7.65 -23.46 -4.61
N LYS A 75 6.40 -23.84 -4.29
CA LYS A 75 5.19 -23.39 -4.98
C LYS A 75 4.27 -22.63 -4.02
N VAL A 76 3.48 -21.70 -4.56
CA VAL A 76 2.40 -21.03 -3.82
C VAL A 76 1.17 -21.93 -3.72
N GLY A 77 0.28 -21.66 -2.75
CA GLY A 77 -1.04 -22.28 -2.61
C GLY A 77 -1.15 -23.35 -1.51
N HIS A 78 -0.05 -23.74 -0.88
CA HIS A 78 -0.07 -24.66 0.27
C HIS A 78 1.14 -24.44 1.17
N ARG A 79 1.04 -24.94 2.41
CA ARG A 79 2.12 -24.91 3.40
C ARG A 79 2.99 -26.17 3.34
N SER A 80 4.21 -26.09 3.89
CA SER A 80 5.17 -27.21 3.86
C SER A 80 4.68 -28.51 4.51
N ASP A 81 3.80 -28.41 5.52
CA ASP A 81 3.20 -29.52 6.27
C ASP A 81 2.17 -30.31 5.46
N VAL A 82 1.49 -29.67 4.52
CA VAL A 82 0.49 -30.29 3.62
C VAL A 82 1.01 -30.44 2.19
N CYS A 83 2.34 -30.44 2.03
CA CYS A 83 2.98 -30.51 0.72
C CYS A 83 2.75 -31.89 0.07
N PRO A 84 2.23 -31.97 -1.17
CA PRO A 84 2.12 -33.24 -1.89
C PRO A 84 3.49 -33.82 -2.27
N HIS A 85 4.55 -33.01 -2.20
CA HIS A 85 5.92 -33.39 -2.56
C HIS A 85 6.95 -32.95 -1.50
N PRO A 86 6.96 -33.57 -0.30
CA PRO A 86 7.80 -33.12 0.81
C PRO A 86 9.30 -33.34 0.59
N LYS A 87 9.68 -34.30 -0.28
CA LYS A 87 11.08 -34.73 -0.49
C LYS A 87 11.85 -33.98 -1.60
N ARG A 88 11.27 -32.96 -2.24
CA ARG A 88 11.91 -32.28 -3.38
C ARG A 88 13.14 -31.44 -3.00
N ASN A 89 13.43 -31.20 -1.72
CA ASN A 89 14.64 -30.57 -1.18
C ASN A 89 15.21 -29.41 -2.02
N ARG A 90 14.33 -28.60 -2.63
CA ARG A 90 14.74 -27.45 -3.43
C ARG A 90 15.48 -26.46 -2.55
N CYS A 91 16.50 -25.81 -3.10
CA CYS A 91 17.30 -24.84 -2.35
C CYS A 91 16.38 -23.80 -1.69
N SER A 92 16.56 -23.55 -0.39
CA SER A 92 15.76 -22.60 0.42
C SER A 92 16.04 -21.12 0.12
N ARG A 93 17.08 -20.82 -0.69
CA ARG A 93 17.37 -19.47 -1.20
C ARG A 93 16.79 -19.21 -2.60
N CYS A 94 17.19 -19.98 -3.62
CA CYS A 94 16.80 -19.71 -5.01
C CYS A 94 15.62 -20.55 -5.53
N GLY A 95 15.32 -21.67 -4.88
CA GLY A 95 14.23 -22.58 -5.25
C GLY A 95 14.56 -23.55 -6.39
N GLN A 96 15.81 -23.56 -6.85
CA GLN A 96 16.33 -24.52 -7.82
C GLN A 96 16.93 -25.75 -7.14
N ASP A 97 17.06 -26.82 -7.92
CA ASP A 97 17.76 -28.03 -7.51
C ASP A 97 19.27 -27.78 -7.60
N HIS A 98 19.99 -28.01 -6.50
CA HIS A 98 21.44 -27.84 -6.41
C HIS A 98 22.06 -29.16 -5.94
N PRO A 99 23.26 -29.52 -6.40
CA PRO A 99 24.01 -30.60 -5.78
C PRO A 99 24.25 -30.26 -4.31
N PRO A 100 24.20 -31.25 -3.39
CA PRO A 100 24.47 -31.03 -1.98
C PRO A 100 25.86 -30.43 -1.84
N THR A 101 25.92 -29.15 -1.50
CA THR A 101 27.20 -28.45 -1.28
C THR A 101 27.86 -29.08 -0.04
N PRO A 102 29.18 -29.35 -0.05
CA PRO A 102 29.88 -29.86 1.12
C PRO A 102 29.61 -28.99 2.36
N GLN A 103 29.49 -29.64 3.52
CA GLN A 103 29.07 -29.04 4.77
C GLN A 103 29.88 -27.76 5.09
N GLY A 104 29.21 -26.61 5.13
CA GLY A 104 29.77 -25.35 5.61
C GLY A 104 29.81 -24.21 4.60
N THR A 105 29.69 -24.48 3.30
CA THR A 105 29.74 -23.43 2.29
C THR A 105 28.34 -22.86 2.00
N GLN A 106 28.18 -21.55 2.12
CA GLN A 106 26.93 -20.88 1.75
C GLN A 106 26.69 -21.05 0.25
N PRO A 107 25.51 -21.51 -0.20
CA PRO A 107 25.24 -21.65 -1.62
C PRO A 107 25.30 -20.26 -2.28
N THR A 108 26.09 -20.15 -3.35
CA THR A 108 26.32 -18.93 -4.15
C THR A 108 25.08 -18.43 -4.90
N CYS A 109 23.95 -19.13 -4.76
CA CYS A 109 22.71 -18.78 -5.42
C CYS A 109 22.08 -17.46 -4.88
N LEU A 110 21.52 -16.70 -5.81
CA LEU A 110 20.74 -15.49 -5.52
C LEU A 110 19.40 -15.88 -4.89
N ALA A 111 19.00 -15.16 -3.83
CA ALA A 111 17.72 -15.38 -3.19
C ALA A 111 16.57 -15.00 -4.13
N ARG A 112 15.58 -15.89 -4.30
CA ARG A 112 14.38 -15.64 -5.10
C ARG A 112 13.13 -15.87 -4.27
N CYS A 113 12.20 -14.93 -4.36
CA CYS A 113 10.93 -14.99 -3.65
C CYS A 113 9.92 -15.83 -4.44
N ILE A 114 9.34 -16.89 -3.86
CA ILE A 114 8.34 -17.74 -4.54
C ILE A 114 7.08 -16.94 -4.91
N VAL A 115 6.75 -15.91 -4.11
CA VAL A 115 5.49 -15.17 -4.25
C VAL A 115 5.56 -14.12 -5.36
N CYS A 116 6.72 -13.49 -5.57
CA CYS A 116 6.84 -12.37 -6.51
C CYS A 116 8.04 -12.47 -7.47
N ASN A 117 8.81 -13.56 -7.39
CA ASN A 117 10.05 -13.79 -8.14
C ASN A 117 11.16 -12.73 -7.95
N GLY A 118 11.02 -11.82 -6.98
CA GLY A 118 12.01 -10.79 -6.68
C GLY A 118 13.27 -11.33 -5.95
N GLY A 119 14.33 -10.52 -5.96
CA GLY A 119 15.65 -10.81 -5.37
C GLY A 119 15.70 -10.77 -3.85
N HIS A 120 14.81 -11.49 -3.16
CA HIS A 120 14.78 -11.59 -1.70
C HIS A 120 14.25 -12.96 -1.24
N ALA A 121 14.53 -13.32 0.02
CA ALA A 121 13.97 -14.54 0.60
C ALA A 121 12.44 -14.45 0.69
N THR A 122 11.74 -15.57 0.47
CA THR A 122 10.25 -15.59 0.43
C THR A 122 9.58 -15.08 1.71
N ASN A 123 10.22 -15.27 2.87
CA ASN A 123 9.71 -14.77 4.16
C ASN A 123 10.11 -13.33 4.48
N SER A 124 10.77 -12.62 3.56
CA SER A 124 11.19 -11.24 3.78
C SER A 124 9.97 -10.31 3.96
N SER A 125 10.08 -9.37 4.88
CA SER A 125 9.14 -8.25 5.03
C SER A 125 9.07 -7.38 3.77
N ASN A 126 10.10 -7.41 2.92
CA ASN A 126 10.25 -6.55 1.75
C ASN A 126 9.45 -7.05 0.54
N CYS A 127 8.73 -8.17 0.66
CA CYS A 127 7.89 -8.67 -0.43
C CYS A 127 6.57 -7.90 -0.51
N LYS A 128 6.41 -7.05 -1.53
CA LYS A 128 5.17 -6.27 -1.80
C LYS A 128 3.91 -7.15 -1.96
N TYR A 129 4.09 -8.38 -2.44
CA TYR A 129 3.01 -9.32 -2.74
C TYR A 129 2.81 -10.40 -1.66
N ARG A 130 3.43 -10.24 -0.49
CA ARG A 130 3.34 -11.21 0.62
C ARG A 130 1.91 -11.45 1.12
N PHE A 131 1.03 -10.48 0.94
CA PHE A 131 -0.34 -10.49 1.45
C PHE A 131 -1.33 -10.54 0.30
N ILE A 132 -2.35 -11.36 0.43
CA ILE A 132 -3.47 -11.41 -0.51
C ILE A 132 -4.34 -10.18 -0.24
N LYS A 133 -4.20 -9.15 -1.08
CA LYS A 133 -5.11 -8.00 -1.06
C LYS A 133 -6.41 -8.42 -1.73
N LYS A 134 -7.41 -8.81 -0.94
CA LYS A 134 -8.78 -8.82 -1.45
C LYS A 134 -9.23 -7.37 -1.57
N PRO A 135 -9.83 -6.94 -2.70
CA PRO A 135 -10.46 -5.63 -2.75
C PRO A 135 -11.54 -5.62 -1.67
N ILE A 136 -11.41 -4.71 -0.70
CA ILE A 136 -12.50 -4.38 0.21
C ILE A 136 -13.51 -3.62 -0.64
N PRO A 137 -14.80 -4.03 -0.68
CA PRO A 137 -15.83 -3.19 -1.27
C PRO A 137 -15.81 -1.85 -0.54
N SER A 138 -15.34 -0.80 -1.21
CA SER A 138 -15.41 0.55 -0.66
C SER A 138 -16.87 1.00 -0.80
N ASP A 139 -17.49 1.42 0.29
CA ASP A 139 -18.86 1.99 0.31
C ASP A 139 -19.02 3.22 -0.60
N ASN A 140 -17.92 3.74 -1.14
CA ASN A 140 -17.88 4.86 -2.09
C ASN A 140 -17.63 4.46 -3.55
N ALA A 141 -17.64 3.17 -3.89
CA ALA A 141 -17.60 2.76 -5.29
C ALA A 141 -19.00 2.97 -5.91
N PRO A 142 -19.17 3.82 -6.94
CA PRO A 142 -20.45 3.93 -7.62
C PRO A 142 -20.82 2.55 -8.16
N LYS A 143 -21.97 2.04 -7.69
CA LYS A 143 -22.61 0.85 -8.26
C LYS A 143 -22.84 1.15 -9.74
N GLN A 144 -21.96 0.65 -10.61
CA GLN A 144 -22.30 0.51 -12.01
C GLN A 144 -23.40 -0.53 -12.05
N ALA A 145 -24.64 -0.05 -12.07
CA ALA A 145 -25.80 -0.84 -12.42
C ALA A 145 -25.54 -1.39 -13.82
N HIS A 146 -25.02 -2.61 -13.87
CA HIS A 146 -25.09 -3.40 -15.08
C HIS A 146 -26.57 -3.71 -15.26
N ASN A 147 -27.21 -3.00 -16.20
CA ASN A 147 -28.49 -3.39 -16.77
C ASN A 147 -28.31 -4.82 -17.32
N GLN A 148 -28.65 -5.82 -16.50
CA GLN A 148 -29.06 -7.11 -17.02
C GLN A 148 -30.54 -6.97 -17.32
N GLU A 149 -30.86 -6.86 -18.61
CA GLU A 149 -32.20 -7.16 -19.10
C GLU A 149 -32.63 -8.55 -18.61
N PRO A 150 -33.91 -8.75 -18.29
CA PRO A 150 -34.43 -10.07 -17.93
C PRO A 150 -34.21 -11.06 -19.10
N PRO A 151 -33.92 -12.34 -18.84
CA PRO A 151 -33.81 -13.32 -19.90
C PRO A 151 -35.17 -13.44 -20.59
N GLN A 152 -35.24 -13.04 -21.87
CA GLN A 152 -36.37 -13.35 -22.71
C GLN A 152 -36.52 -14.87 -22.77
N GLN A 153 -37.73 -15.32 -22.46
CA GLN A 153 -38.16 -16.70 -22.49
C GLN A 153 -38.00 -17.24 -23.92
N GLN A 154 -37.20 -18.30 -24.09
CA GLN A 154 -37.19 -19.07 -25.33
C GLN A 154 -38.53 -19.82 -25.48
N PRO A 155 -39.08 -19.92 -26.71
CA PRO A 155 -40.31 -20.68 -26.94
C PRO A 155 -40.08 -22.19 -26.78
N PRO A 156 -41.13 -22.96 -26.46
CA PRO A 156 -41.01 -24.37 -26.11
C PRO A 156 -40.61 -25.20 -27.33
N ILE A 157 -39.58 -26.03 -27.16
CA ILE A 157 -39.15 -27.02 -28.15
C ILE A 157 -40.26 -28.07 -28.26
N LEU A 158 -40.93 -28.09 -29.41
CA LEU A 158 -41.89 -29.13 -29.78
C LEU A 158 -41.15 -30.47 -29.93
N ARG A 159 -41.60 -31.40 -29.12
CA ARG A 159 -41.18 -32.79 -29.05
C ARG A 159 -41.80 -33.56 -30.21
N ASN A 160 -41.07 -33.75 -31.30
CA ASN A 160 -41.50 -34.68 -32.36
C ASN A 160 -40.97 -36.08 -32.09
N SER A 161 -41.93 -37.00 -32.00
CA SER A 161 -41.76 -38.43 -31.82
C SER A 161 -41.89 -39.13 -33.18
N ARG A 162 -41.24 -40.31 -33.31
CA ARG A 162 -41.46 -41.41 -34.30
C ARG A 162 -40.80 -41.22 -35.68
N SER A 163 -40.12 -42.18 -36.32
CA SER A 163 -39.69 -43.59 -36.08
C SER A 163 -38.72 -43.96 -37.25
N PRO A 164 -38.48 -45.23 -37.66
CA PRO A 164 -37.58 -46.24 -37.09
C PRO A 164 -36.57 -46.81 -38.13
N SER A 165 -35.58 -47.60 -37.67
CA SER A 165 -35.07 -48.87 -38.28
C SER A 165 -33.55 -49.03 -38.10
N GLN A 166 -33.11 -50.05 -37.35
CA GLN A 166 -32.35 -51.23 -37.84
C GLN A 166 -31.59 -51.94 -36.70
N GLU A 167 -31.89 -53.23 -36.59
CA GLU A 167 -31.06 -54.39 -36.17
C GLU A 167 -30.24 -54.32 -34.87
N ARG A 168 -30.62 -55.03 -33.80
CA ARG A 168 -30.48 -56.48 -33.55
C ARG A 168 -29.02 -56.97 -33.60
N SER A 169 -28.42 -57.15 -32.41
CA SER A 169 -27.81 -58.42 -31.97
C SER A 169 -27.52 -58.41 -30.45
N LEU A 170 -27.93 -59.47 -29.76
CA LEU A 170 -27.54 -59.87 -28.39
C LEU A 170 -26.55 -61.08 -28.48
N PRO A 171 -26.13 -61.73 -27.37
CA PRO A 171 -24.94 -61.48 -26.54
C PRO A 171 -24.00 -62.72 -26.51
N PRO A 172 -22.98 -62.80 -25.62
CA PRO A 172 -23.00 -63.88 -24.61
C PRO A 172 -22.38 -63.55 -23.22
N PRO A 173 -22.43 -64.48 -22.23
CA PRO A 173 -22.51 -64.18 -20.78
C PRO A 173 -21.36 -64.70 -19.88
N GLY A 174 -21.42 -64.35 -18.58
CA GLY A 174 -20.70 -64.96 -17.44
C GLY A 174 -19.43 -64.21 -17.01
N GLN A 175 -19.08 -63.94 -15.75
CA GLN A 175 -19.43 -64.47 -14.42
C GLN A 175 -18.96 -63.46 -13.31
N PRO A 176 -19.25 -63.68 -12.01
CA PRO A 176 -19.36 -62.63 -10.98
C PRO A 176 -18.13 -62.50 -10.06
N GLN A 177 -17.94 -61.32 -9.46
CA GLN A 177 -17.16 -61.16 -8.22
C GLN A 177 -17.86 -60.24 -7.22
N GLN A 178 -18.48 -60.91 -6.25
CA GLN A 178 -18.48 -60.68 -4.80
C GLN A 178 -18.44 -59.23 -4.27
N GLN A 179 -19.57 -58.90 -3.65
CA GLN A 179 -19.67 -58.08 -2.45
C GLN A 179 -18.66 -58.54 -1.40
N GLU A 180 -18.03 -57.57 -0.71
CA GLU A 180 -17.97 -57.66 0.74
C GLU A 180 -18.07 -56.26 1.38
N GLN A 181 -19.02 -56.18 2.28
CA GLN A 181 -19.27 -55.09 3.20
C GLN A 181 -18.29 -55.23 4.38
N THR A 182 -17.95 -54.11 5.03
CA THR A 182 -17.90 -53.94 6.50
C THR A 182 -17.35 -52.52 6.77
N SER A 183 -18.12 -51.61 7.35
CA SER A 183 -18.52 -51.48 8.76
C SER A 183 -17.36 -51.24 9.73
N ARG A 184 -17.31 -49.98 10.20
CA ARG A 184 -16.97 -49.51 11.57
C ARG A 184 -15.61 -49.92 12.15
N SER A 185 -14.81 -48.92 12.53
CA SER A 185 -14.45 -48.72 13.96
C SER A 185 -13.77 -47.37 14.23
N ARG A 186 -14.29 -46.70 15.27
CA ARG A 186 -13.64 -45.66 16.05
C ARG A 186 -12.41 -46.23 16.74
N SER A 187 -11.32 -45.48 16.81
CA SER A 187 -10.34 -45.61 17.90
C SER A 187 -9.50 -44.35 18.07
N HIS A 188 -9.61 -43.78 19.28
CA HIS A 188 -8.69 -42.83 19.88
C HIS A 188 -7.25 -43.36 19.88
N THR A 189 -6.26 -42.50 19.55
CA THR A 189 -4.98 -42.53 20.25
C THR A 189 -4.24 -41.19 20.24
N ARG A 190 -4.09 -40.67 21.47
CA ARG A 190 -2.85 -40.17 22.10
C ARG A 190 -2.21 -38.87 21.57
N ARG A 191 -2.51 -37.83 22.35
CA ARG A 191 -1.57 -36.78 22.80
C ARG A 191 -0.12 -37.28 22.83
N ARG A 192 0.76 -36.62 22.07
CA ARG A 192 2.21 -36.61 22.34
C ARG A 192 2.64 -35.18 22.66
N TYR A 193 2.63 -34.89 23.95
CA TYR A 193 3.48 -33.86 24.53
C TYR A 193 4.93 -34.27 24.22
N ARG A 194 5.65 -33.48 23.41
CA ARG A 194 7.10 -33.64 23.25
C ARG A 194 7.78 -32.33 23.58
N SER A 195 8.18 -32.27 24.84
CA SER A 195 9.20 -31.42 25.41
C SER A 195 10.42 -31.34 24.49
N ARG A 196 10.81 -30.11 24.14
CA ARG A 196 12.14 -29.82 23.59
C ARG A 196 12.73 -28.63 24.34
N SER A 197 13.55 -28.99 25.31
CA SER A 197 14.52 -28.13 25.97
C SER A 197 15.79 -28.04 25.11
N ARG A 198 16.45 -26.86 25.17
CA ARG A 198 17.87 -26.58 24.84
C ARG A 198 18.20 -26.64 23.33
N THR A 199 18.68 -25.56 22.69
CA THR A 199 19.90 -24.81 23.00
C THR A 199 20.01 -23.51 22.17
N ARG A 200 20.90 -22.62 22.66
CA ARG A 200 21.67 -21.58 21.94
C ARG A 200 21.06 -20.18 21.78
N SER A 201 21.20 -19.46 22.88
CA SER A 201 21.69 -18.08 23.01
C SER A 201 22.54 -17.60 21.82
N ARG A 202 22.13 -16.48 21.22
CA ARG A 202 23.04 -15.51 20.59
C ARG A 202 22.47 -14.10 20.78
N SER A 203 22.94 -13.50 21.87
CA SER A 203 22.91 -12.08 22.17
C SER A 203 23.48 -11.28 21.00
N ARG A 204 22.73 -10.31 20.51
CA ARG A 204 23.25 -9.18 19.73
C ARG A 204 22.94 -7.90 20.47
N SER A 205 23.96 -7.46 21.20
CA SER A 205 24.12 -6.13 21.77
C SER A 205 23.91 -5.08 20.68
N ARG A 206 22.97 -4.16 20.89
CA ARG A 206 22.89 -2.91 20.13
C ARG A 206 23.40 -1.80 21.03
N SER A 207 24.55 -1.27 20.63
CA SER A 207 25.25 -0.16 21.24
C SER A 207 24.39 1.10 21.20
N THR A 208 24.10 1.63 22.38
CA THR A 208 23.57 2.98 22.60
C THR A 208 24.75 3.92 22.84
N SER A 209 25.02 4.81 21.90
CA SER A 209 25.96 5.91 22.05
C SER A 209 25.23 7.23 21.75
N ARG A 210 25.15 8.08 22.78
CA ARG A 210 24.98 9.56 22.79
C ARG A 210 24.72 9.94 24.26
N LEU A 211 25.80 10.14 25.02
CA LEU A 211 26.41 11.44 25.31
C LEU A 211 25.49 12.31 26.18
N ASN A 212 25.79 12.26 27.49
CA ASN A 212 25.28 13.13 28.52
C ASN A 212 26.52 13.66 29.24
N ALA A 213 26.82 14.95 29.11
CA ALA A 213 27.86 15.62 29.89
C ALA A 213 27.37 17.03 30.20
N SER A 214 27.08 17.22 31.46
CA SER A 214 26.73 18.43 32.18
C SER A 214 27.99 19.23 32.54
N SER A 215 27.98 20.54 32.30
CA SER A 215 28.72 21.53 33.12
C SER A 215 28.36 22.98 32.76
N SER A 216 27.91 23.73 33.76
CA SER A 216 28.08 25.18 33.93
C SER A 216 29.17 25.39 35.02
N PRO A 217 29.70 26.60 35.35
CA PRO A 217 29.33 27.98 34.98
C PRO A 217 30.52 28.95 34.61
N LEU A 218 30.15 30.21 34.32
CA LEU A 218 30.84 31.55 34.19
C LEU A 218 32.23 31.78 34.87
N PRO A 219 32.92 32.96 34.77
CA PRO A 219 32.74 34.21 33.97
C PRO A 219 34.06 34.75 33.30
N CYS A 220 33.96 35.90 32.59
CA CYS A 220 34.88 37.08 32.61
C CYS A 220 35.08 37.78 31.24
N SER A 221 34.67 39.05 31.18
CA SER A 221 35.16 40.15 30.30
C SER A 221 36.55 40.66 30.82
N PRO A 222 37.34 41.56 30.17
CA PRO A 222 36.92 42.78 29.44
C PRO A 222 37.84 43.34 28.31
N ASN A 223 37.31 44.35 27.58
CA ASN A 223 37.96 45.56 27.01
C ASN A 223 37.08 46.11 25.87
N SER A 224 37.00 47.39 25.50
CA SER A 224 37.37 48.71 26.03
C SER A 224 36.96 49.75 24.97
N SER A 225 36.81 51.03 25.37
CA SER A 225 36.69 52.30 24.60
C SER A 225 35.30 52.95 24.64
N GLN A 226 35.08 53.93 25.54
CA GLN A 226 35.44 55.36 25.51
C GLN A 226 34.37 56.24 24.84
N GLY A 227 33.95 57.30 25.55
CA GLY A 227 33.50 58.54 24.90
C GLY A 227 32.22 59.20 25.42
N SER A 228 32.38 60.03 26.46
CA SER A 228 31.77 61.38 26.58
C SER A 228 30.30 61.55 26.99
N SER A 229 30.12 62.04 28.22
CA SER A 229 28.98 62.88 28.68
C SER A 229 29.17 64.35 28.20
N PRO A 230 28.14 65.23 28.17
CA PRO A 230 27.64 65.82 29.43
C PRO A 230 26.14 66.20 29.51
N SER A 231 25.75 66.47 30.76
CA SER A 231 24.78 67.48 31.25
C SER A 231 23.27 67.34 31.03
N SER A 232 22.60 67.03 32.15
CA SER A 232 21.44 67.72 32.77
C SER A 232 20.23 68.15 31.93
N SER A 233 19.08 67.53 32.21
CA SER A 233 17.85 68.22 32.65
C SER A 233 16.71 67.22 32.86
N THR A 234 16.18 67.19 34.07
CA THR A 234 14.85 66.61 34.38
C THR A 234 13.82 67.71 34.12
N PRO A 235 12.69 67.44 33.45
CA PRO A 235 11.45 67.33 34.23
C PRO A 235 10.38 66.37 33.66
N GLY A 236 9.60 65.76 34.56
CA GLY A 236 8.18 65.51 34.35
C GLY A 236 7.74 64.06 34.07
N PRO A 237 6.70 63.54 34.78
CA PRO A 237 6.19 62.19 34.58
C PRO A 237 5.29 62.15 33.34
N LYS A 238 5.70 61.41 32.31
CA LYS A 238 4.84 61.12 31.15
C LYS A 238 3.82 60.06 31.55
N LYS A 239 2.55 60.47 31.63
CA LYS A 239 1.37 59.60 31.68
C LYS A 239 1.43 58.62 30.50
N LEU A 240 1.38 57.32 30.78
CA LEU A 240 1.18 56.28 29.78
C LEU A 240 -0.23 56.43 29.19
N ALA A 241 -0.31 56.71 27.90
CA ALA A 241 -1.54 56.69 27.12
C ALA A 241 -1.80 55.26 26.60
N TRP A 242 -2.69 54.52 27.26
CA TRP A 242 -3.27 53.25 26.77
C TRP A 242 -4.78 53.40 26.49
N ALA A 243 -5.20 54.58 26.05
CA ALA A 243 -6.58 54.84 25.65
C ALA A 243 -6.58 55.51 24.27
N GLN A 244 -6.27 54.73 23.24
CA GLN A 244 -6.80 54.97 21.90
C GLN A 244 -7.36 53.65 21.40
N GLY A 245 -8.66 53.66 21.14
CA GLY A 245 -9.40 52.52 20.60
C GLY A 245 -8.83 52.11 19.23
N PRO A 246 -9.13 50.87 18.79
CA PRO A 246 -8.63 50.38 17.52
C PRO A 246 -9.18 51.20 16.35
N PRO A 247 -8.40 51.37 15.26
CA PRO A 247 -8.80 52.15 14.10
C PRO A 247 -10.00 51.48 13.39
N GLU A 248 -11.00 52.31 13.17
CA GLU A 248 -12.25 52.06 12.50
C GLU A 248 -12.04 51.98 10.96
N SER A 249 -11.32 50.95 10.48
CA SER A 249 -11.18 50.73 9.03
C SER A 249 -10.84 49.29 8.64
N LEU A 250 -11.47 48.30 9.26
CA LEU A 250 -11.61 46.96 8.67
C LEU A 250 -13.06 46.52 8.79
N LYS A 251 -13.87 46.90 7.80
CA LYS A 251 -15.13 46.21 7.50
C LYS A 251 -14.79 44.81 6.98
N ALA A 252 -14.39 43.92 7.88
CA ALA A 252 -14.39 42.50 7.64
C ALA A 252 -15.85 42.03 7.70
N SER A 253 -16.35 41.53 6.58
CA SER A 253 -17.64 40.86 6.49
C SER A 253 -17.73 39.74 7.54
N PRO A 254 -18.87 39.59 8.23
CA PRO A 254 -18.97 38.66 9.34
C PRO A 254 -19.29 37.24 8.86
N THR A 255 -18.90 36.28 9.69
CA THR A 255 -19.52 34.94 9.81
C THR A 255 -19.24 33.91 8.71
N SER A 256 -18.10 33.24 8.78
CA SER A 256 -18.15 31.78 8.60
C SER A 256 -17.65 31.15 9.89
N SER A 257 -18.54 30.40 10.55
CA SER A 257 -18.17 29.57 11.70
C SER A 257 -16.96 28.71 11.33
N PRO A 258 -16.01 28.43 12.24
CA PRO A 258 -14.91 27.50 11.99
C PRO A 258 -15.38 26.18 11.35
N ASP A 259 -16.57 25.71 11.72
CA ASP A 259 -17.21 24.53 11.15
C ASP A 259 -17.57 24.68 9.66
N ALA A 260 -17.90 25.88 9.20
CA ALA A 260 -18.20 26.15 7.79
C ALA A 260 -16.92 26.12 6.94
N GLN A 261 -15.80 26.65 7.43
CA GLN A 261 -14.50 26.54 6.76
C GLN A 261 -14.02 25.09 6.68
N VAL A 262 -14.20 24.31 7.76
CA VAL A 262 -13.85 22.88 7.75
C VAL A 262 -14.69 22.11 6.72
N ARG A 263 -15.99 22.40 6.59
CA ARG A 263 -16.85 21.77 5.59
C ARG A 263 -16.44 22.11 4.16
N GLU A 264 -16.03 23.36 3.91
CA GLU A 264 -15.53 23.78 2.60
C GLU A 264 -14.24 23.04 2.24
N LEU A 265 -13.26 23.01 3.15
CA LEU A 265 -12.01 22.28 2.97
C LEU A 265 -12.22 20.78 2.74
N VAL A 266 -13.22 20.17 3.38
CA VAL A 266 -13.58 18.76 3.14
C VAL A 266 -14.15 18.59 1.73
N ARG A 267 -14.98 19.53 1.26
CA ARG A 267 -15.53 19.51 -0.11
C ARG A 267 -14.43 19.68 -1.15
N GLU A 268 -13.53 20.64 -0.98
CA GLU A 268 -12.36 20.83 -1.86
C GLU A 268 -11.48 19.58 -1.89
N ASN A 269 -11.16 18.99 -0.73
CA ASN A 269 -10.39 17.75 -0.67
C ASN A 269 -11.10 16.58 -1.38
N SER A 270 -12.43 16.50 -1.31
CA SER A 270 -13.19 15.48 -2.03
C SER A 270 -13.12 15.69 -3.55
N SER A 271 -13.20 16.95 -4.01
CA SER A 271 -13.07 17.33 -5.41
C SER A 271 -11.66 17.03 -5.95
N LEU A 272 -10.61 17.41 -5.22
CA LEU A 272 -9.22 17.14 -5.59
C LEU A 272 -8.94 15.62 -5.66
N LYS A 273 -9.50 14.83 -4.73
CA LYS A 273 -9.40 13.36 -4.79
C LYS A 273 -10.09 12.79 -6.03
N ALA A 274 -11.25 13.31 -6.40
CA ALA A 274 -11.94 12.90 -7.61
C ALA A 274 -11.11 13.24 -8.87
N GLN A 275 -10.54 14.44 -8.93
CA GLN A 275 -9.64 14.85 -10.02
C GLN A 275 -8.41 13.95 -10.12
N LEU A 276 -7.75 13.62 -9.00
CA LEU A 276 -6.62 12.70 -8.98
C LEU A 276 -7.00 11.31 -9.50
N SER A 277 -8.17 10.79 -9.12
CA SER A 277 -8.64 9.49 -9.62
C SER A 277 -8.90 9.50 -11.13
N SER A 278 -9.44 10.60 -11.66
CA SER A 278 -9.65 10.81 -13.09
C SER A 278 -8.32 10.84 -13.85
N GLN A 279 -7.33 11.59 -13.34
CA GLN A 279 -5.99 11.62 -13.92
C GLN A 279 -5.30 10.25 -13.89
N GLN A 280 -5.43 9.48 -12.80
CA GLN A 280 -4.89 8.12 -12.72
C GLN A 280 -5.52 7.17 -13.76
N SER A 281 -6.82 7.30 -14.01
CA SER A 281 -7.50 6.56 -15.07
C SER A 281 -6.95 6.94 -16.46
N GLN A 282 -6.76 8.24 -16.71
CA GLN A 282 -6.21 8.72 -17.96
C GLN A 282 -4.77 8.23 -18.20
N ILE A 283 -3.92 8.24 -17.16
CA ILE A 283 -2.56 7.68 -17.22
C ILE A 283 -2.62 6.19 -17.53
N SER A 284 -3.51 5.44 -16.88
CA SER A 284 -3.65 4.00 -17.13
C SER A 284 -4.07 3.71 -18.58
N LYS A 285 -4.96 4.54 -19.15
CA LYS A 285 -5.36 4.45 -20.56
C LYS A 285 -4.19 4.72 -21.49
N LEU A 286 -3.40 5.78 -21.24
CA LEU A 286 -2.21 6.09 -22.03
C LEU A 286 -1.16 4.97 -21.95
N MET A 287 -0.93 4.40 -20.76
CA MET A 287 -0.02 3.26 -20.58
C MET A 287 -0.46 2.03 -21.39
N SER A 288 -1.77 1.76 -21.47
CA SER A 288 -2.30 0.68 -22.31
C SER A 288 -2.08 0.94 -23.81
N GLN A 289 -2.23 2.20 -24.25
CA GLN A 289 -1.99 2.59 -25.64
C GLN A 289 -0.51 2.47 -26.01
N ILE A 290 0.39 2.89 -25.11
CA ILE A 290 1.83 2.70 -25.28
C ILE A 290 2.15 1.21 -25.41
N GLY A 291 1.60 0.36 -24.54
CA GLY A 291 1.79 -1.09 -24.62
C GLY A 291 1.35 -1.69 -25.96
N ASN A 292 0.20 -1.27 -26.48
CA ASN A 292 -0.29 -1.72 -27.79
C ASN A 292 0.61 -1.26 -28.94
N LEU A 293 1.10 -0.01 -28.90
CA LEU A 293 2.04 0.52 -29.90
C LEU A 293 3.39 -0.22 -29.84
N THR A 294 3.90 -0.53 -28.66
CA THR A 294 5.12 -1.32 -28.50
C THR A 294 4.97 -2.72 -29.10
N GLN A 295 3.84 -3.39 -28.88
CA GLN A 295 3.57 -4.69 -29.52
C GLN A 295 3.48 -4.58 -31.05
N TYR A 296 2.85 -3.53 -31.57
CA TYR A 296 2.79 -3.29 -33.01
C TYR A 296 4.19 -3.14 -33.61
N ILE A 297 5.05 -2.33 -32.98
CA ILE A 297 6.45 -2.14 -33.40
C ILE A 297 7.20 -3.48 -33.42
N GLN A 298 7.15 -4.25 -32.33
CA GLN A 298 7.81 -5.57 -32.26
C GLN A 298 7.30 -6.54 -33.34
N SER A 299 5.99 -6.52 -33.62
CA SER A 299 5.41 -7.35 -34.68
C SER A 299 5.87 -6.93 -36.08
N SER A 300 6.14 -5.63 -36.28
CA SER A 300 6.63 -5.10 -37.54
C SER A 300 8.12 -5.39 -37.75
N GLU A 301 8.93 -5.29 -36.70
CA GLU A 301 10.34 -5.68 -36.70
C GLU A 301 10.50 -7.17 -37.03
N ALA A 302 9.71 -8.05 -36.39
CA ALA A 302 9.73 -9.48 -36.69
C ALA A 302 9.31 -9.82 -38.14
N LYS A 303 8.46 -9.00 -38.77
CA LYS A 303 8.13 -9.15 -40.20
C LYS A 303 9.29 -8.73 -41.10
N LEU A 304 9.99 -7.65 -40.76
CA LEU A 304 11.18 -7.20 -41.48
C LEU A 304 12.30 -8.24 -41.41
N ASP A 305 12.56 -8.81 -40.23
CA ASP A 305 13.56 -9.87 -40.07
C ASP A 305 13.27 -11.09 -40.95
N ARG A 306 11.98 -11.45 -41.12
CA ARG A 306 11.58 -12.54 -42.02
C ARG A 306 11.80 -12.23 -43.50
N ILE A 307 11.64 -10.97 -43.90
CA ILE A 307 11.89 -10.54 -45.28
C ILE A 307 13.39 -10.57 -45.57
N ILE A 308 14.21 -10.10 -44.62
CA ILE A 308 15.68 -10.09 -44.74
C ILE A 308 16.24 -11.52 -44.73
N ALA A 309 15.64 -12.43 -43.95
CA ALA A 309 16.08 -13.82 -43.85
C ALA A 309 15.64 -14.72 -45.01
N GLN A 310 14.87 -14.23 -45.99
CA GLN A 310 14.57 -15.02 -47.19
C GLN A 310 15.82 -15.08 -48.09
N PRO A 311 16.40 -16.27 -48.34
CA PRO A 311 17.48 -16.40 -49.31
C PRO A 311 16.97 -16.03 -50.70
N PRO A 312 17.82 -15.41 -51.56
CA PRO A 312 17.43 -15.12 -52.93
C PRO A 312 17.04 -16.43 -53.61
N ALA A 313 15.85 -16.43 -54.22
CA ALA A 313 15.34 -17.56 -54.99
C ALA A 313 16.42 -18.05 -55.96
N THR A 314 16.83 -19.30 -55.80
CA THR A 314 17.80 -19.97 -56.66
C THR A 314 17.30 -19.93 -58.09
N THR A 315 17.95 -19.11 -58.92
CA THR A 315 17.79 -19.14 -60.38
C THR A 315 18.08 -20.57 -60.86
N PRO A 316 17.17 -21.22 -61.59
CA PRO A 316 17.43 -22.54 -62.14
C PRO A 316 18.55 -22.44 -63.17
N GLN A 317 19.63 -23.20 -62.97
CA GLN A 317 20.75 -23.27 -63.90
C GLN A 317 20.33 -23.96 -65.21
N PRO A 318 20.71 -23.44 -66.38
CA PRO A 318 20.54 -24.13 -67.65
C PRO A 318 21.62 -25.18 -67.80
N MET A 319 21.21 -26.39 -68.12
CA MET A 319 22.09 -27.55 -68.29
C MET A 319 22.77 -27.49 -69.66
N GLU A 320 24.08 -27.69 -69.64
CA GLU A 320 25.01 -27.69 -70.77
C GLU A 320 24.81 -28.96 -71.62
N ALA A 321 24.48 -28.79 -72.90
CA ALA A 321 24.52 -29.85 -73.89
C ALA A 321 25.03 -29.33 -75.24
N THR A 322 26.01 -30.05 -75.74
CA THR A 322 26.83 -29.98 -76.94
C THR A 322 26.05 -29.81 -78.27
N SER A 323 26.54 -28.96 -79.17
CA SER A 323 26.09 -28.77 -80.59
C SER A 323 26.78 -29.77 -81.56
N PRO A 324 26.56 -29.79 -82.92
CA PRO A 324 25.65 -29.04 -83.84
C PRO A 324 25.08 -29.94 -85.01
N PRO A 325 24.72 -29.48 -86.24
CA PRO A 325 24.07 -28.24 -86.76
C PRO A 325 22.81 -28.50 -87.64
N SER A 326 21.98 -27.47 -87.92
CA SER A 326 21.37 -27.17 -89.26
C SER A 326 20.38 -25.99 -89.26
N GLN A 327 20.77 -24.91 -89.97
CA GLN A 327 20.01 -24.02 -90.88
C GLN A 327 18.66 -23.30 -90.51
N PRO A 328 18.31 -22.19 -91.23
CA PRO A 328 17.72 -20.98 -90.65
C PRO A 328 16.28 -20.68 -91.10
N GLN A 329 15.52 -19.88 -90.33
CA GLN A 329 14.36 -19.11 -90.85
C GLN A 329 13.89 -17.95 -89.92
N SER A 330 14.08 -16.73 -90.43
CA SER A 330 13.16 -15.55 -90.47
C SER A 330 12.17 -15.19 -89.33
N GLN A 331 12.41 -14.00 -88.71
CA GLN A 331 11.51 -12.82 -88.43
C GLN A 331 10.18 -12.98 -87.61
N PRO A 332 9.53 -11.90 -87.09
CA PRO A 332 9.98 -10.54 -86.71
C PRO A 332 9.50 -10.02 -85.33
N ALA A 333 10.20 -8.98 -84.84
CA ALA A 333 9.76 -7.82 -84.05
C ALA A 333 8.51 -7.90 -83.11
N GLY A 334 8.79 -7.97 -81.80
CA GLY A 334 7.86 -7.60 -80.73
C GLY A 334 8.44 -6.51 -79.83
N LYS A 335 8.43 -5.24 -80.28
CA LYS A 335 8.65 -4.08 -79.42
C LYS A 335 7.37 -3.83 -78.62
N ARG A 336 7.38 -3.94 -77.28
CA ARG A 336 6.66 -3.02 -76.35
C ARG A 336 6.67 -3.48 -74.88
N LYS A 337 6.89 -2.49 -74.01
CA LYS A 337 6.57 -2.39 -72.57
C LYS A 337 7.58 -2.96 -71.55
N ALA A 338 8.66 -2.23 -71.29
CA ALA A 338 9.51 -2.40 -70.10
C ALA A 338 9.55 -1.18 -69.16
N ASN A 339 8.81 -0.10 -69.43
CA ASN A 339 8.99 1.18 -68.72
C ASN A 339 7.97 1.47 -67.59
N THR A 340 7.09 0.54 -67.23
CA THR A 340 6.04 0.80 -66.21
C THR A 340 6.41 0.43 -64.78
N SER A 341 7.51 -0.31 -64.56
CA SER A 341 7.90 -0.80 -63.22
C SER A 341 8.59 0.27 -62.35
N THR A 342 9.44 1.11 -62.96
CA THR A 342 10.24 2.10 -62.23
C THR A 342 9.42 3.27 -61.67
N ALA A 343 8.35 3.67 -62.37
CA ALA A 343 7.44 4.72 -61.91
C ALA A 343 6.61 4.27 -60.69
N SER A 344 6.25 2.99 -60.59
CA SER A 344 5.53 2.43 -59.44
C SER A 344 6.39 2.42 -58.17
N LEU A 345 7.68 2.09 -58.30
CA LEU A 345 8.63 2.10 -57.19
C LEU A 345 8.90 3.51 -56.64
N HIS A 346 8.97 4.53 -57.51
CA HIS A 346 9.15 5.91 -57.05
C HIS A 346 7.95 6.42 -56.25
N ALA A 347 6.72 6.07 -56.68
CA ALA A 347 5.51 6.42 -55.93
C ALA A 347 5.47 5.77 -54.54
N GLU A 348 5.93 4.52 -54.39
CA GLU A 348 6.02 3.86 -53.09
C GLU A 348 7.05 4.52 -52.16
N ILE A 349 8.20 4.94 -52.71
CA ILE A 349 9.24 5.66 -51.96
C ILE A 349 8.71 7.02 -51.47
N ASP A 350 7.98 7.76 -52.32
CA ASP A 350 7.40 9.05 -51.95
C ASP A 350 6.32 8.91 -50.86
N ILE A 351 5.48 7.87 -50.93
CA ILE A 351 4.50 7.55 -49.89
C ILE A 351 5.21 7.19 -48.58
N ALA A 352 6.26 6.36 -48.62
CA ALA A 352 7.03 6.00 -47.44
C ALA A 352 7.72 7.22 -46.80
N ALA A 353 8.26 8.13 -47.60
CA ALA A 353 8.85 9.38 -47.13
C ALA A 353 7.81 10.30 -46.49
N ALA A 354 6.61 10.41 -47.08
CA ALA A 354 5.51 11.18 -46.53
C ALA A 354 5.02 10.61 -45.19
N VAL A 355 4.90 9.28 -45.08
CA VAL A 355 4.52 8.60 -43.83
C VAL A 355 5.59 8.82 -42.75
N SER A 356 6.88 8.66 -43.09
CA SER A 356 7.99 8.90 -42.16
C SER A 356 7.98 10.34 -41.62
N LYS A 357 7.74 11.32 -42.49
CA LYS A 357 7.61 12.74 -42.12
C LYS A 357 6.39 13.00 -41.23
N ALA A 358 5.26 12.34 -41.49
CA ALA A 358 4.06 12.46 -40.66
C ALA A 358 4.28 11.85 -39.26
N VAL A 359 4.96 10.69 -39.18
CA VAL A 359 5.28 10.03 -37.91
C VAL A 359 6.25 10.86 -37.08
N SER A 360 7.29 11.44 -37.69
CA SER A 360 8.24 12.29 -36.97
C SER A 360 7.57 13.56 -36.44
N ALA A 361 6.70 14.20 -37.21
CA ALA A 361 5.91 15.35 -36.75
C ALA A 361 4.91 14.98 -35.62
N ALA A 362 4.32 13.78 -35.67
CA ALA A 362 3.46 13.30 -34.60
C ALA A 362 4.25 13.03 -33.31
N LEU A 363 5.46 12.46 -33.41
CA LEU A 363 6.34 12.22 -32.27
C LEU A 363 6.78 13.52 -31.60
N THR A 364 7.20 14.54 -32.36
CA THR A 364 7.58 15.84 -31.78
C THR A 364 6.40 16.53 -31.08
N THR A 365 5.19 16.41 -31.64
CA THR A 365 3.97 16.93 -31.00
C THR A 365 3.66 16.20 -29.70
N LEU A 366 3.89 14.89 -29.65
CA LEU A 366 3.63 14.07 -28.48
C LEU A 366 4.66 14.36 -27.38
N ASP A 367 5.92 14.56 -27.75
CA ASP A 367 7.01 14.94 -26.86
C ASP A 367 6.76 16.32 -26.22
N ALA A 368 6.37 17.32 -27.03
CA ALA A 368 5.99 18.63 -26.53
C ALA A 368 4.79 18.57 -25.54
N LYS A 369 3.80 17.72 -25.81
CA LYS A 369 2.66 17.50 -24.89
C LYS A 369 3.08 16.80 -23.60
N PHE A 370 4.02 15.86 -23.68
CA PHE A 370 4.57 15.19 -22.50
C PHE A 370 5.31 16.19 -21.62
N GLU A 371 6.18 17.00 -22.21
CA GLU A 371 6.97 18.00 -21.49
C GLU A 371 6.08 19.06 -20.82
N ALA A 372 5.04 19.54 -21.52
CA ALA A 372 4.07 20.46 -20.94
C ALA A 372 3.33 19.87 -19.73
N ARG A 373 2.94 18.58 -19.81
CA ARG A 373 2.31 17.87 -18.68
C ARG A 373 3.28 17.65 -17.53
N PHE A 374 4.53 17.31 -17.84
CA PHE A 374 5.57 17.11 -16.85
C PHE A 374 5.84 18.40 -16.06
N ASN A 375 5.96 19.54 -16.75
CA ASN A 375 6.13 20.85 -16.13
C ASN A 375 4.91 21.25 -15.28
N THR A 376 3.69 20.96 -15.75
CA THR A 376 2.46 21.19 -14.97
C THR A 376 2.46 20.37 -13.67
N LEU A 377 2.90 19.10 -13.74
CA LEU A 377 3.01 18.25 -12.56
C LEU A 377 4.10 18.73 -11.59
N GLN A 378 5.26 19.19 -12.10
CA GLN A 378 6.29 19.77 -11.26
C GLN A 378 5.78 21.02 -10.52
N GLN A 379 5.04 21.89 -11.20
CA GLN A 379 4.44 23.07 -10.57
C GLN A 379 3.45 22.68 -9.47
N ALA A 380 2.56 21.71 -9.73
CA ALA A 380 1.62 21.23 -8.72
C ALA A 380 2.33 20.61 -7.49
N ILE A 381 3.47 19.93 -7.70
CA ILE A 381 4.31 19.43 -6.60
C ILE A 381 4.93 20.60 -5.81
N ALA A 382 5.40 21.65 -6.48
CA ALA A 382 5.93 22.83 -5.81
C ALA A 382 4.85 23.55 -4.97
N ASP A 383 3.64 23.72 -5.53
CA ASP A 383 2.51 24.36 -4.86
C ASP A 383 2.07 23.57 -3.61
N THR A 384 1.95 22.24 -3.74
CA THR A 384 1.59 21.38 -2.60
C THR A 384 2.65 21.39 -1.50
N ASN A 385 3.94 21.45 -1.84
CA ASN A 385 5.01 21.60 -0.85
C ASN A 385 4.95 22.96 -0.16
N SER A 386 4.63 24.03 -0.89
CA SER A 386 4.43 25.37 -0.32
C SER A 386 3.27 25.37 0.70
N SER A 387 2.11 24.78 0.33
CA SER A 387 0.97 24.64 1.24
C SER A 387 1.30 23.80 2.47
N LEU A 388 2.08 22.73 2.31
CA LEU A 388 2.50 21.88 3.43
C LEU A 388 3.40 22.65 4.41
N ASN A 389 4.31 23.49 3.90
CA ASN A 389 5.14 24.34 4.74
C ASN A 389 4.33 25.42 5.47
N ALA A 390 3.32 26.01 4.83
CA ALA A 390 2.40 26.93 5.48
C ALA A 390 1.58 26.25 6.61
N LEU A 391 1.15 25.01 6.41
CA LEU A 391 0.46 24.24 7.46
C LEU A 391 1.39 23.90 8.64
N LYS A 392 2.68 23.62 8.37
CA LYS A 392 3.68 23.41 9.43
C LYS A 392 3.87 24.66 10.27
N SER A 393 4.05 25.83 9.65
CA SER A 393 4.23 27.08 10.38
C SER A 393 2.98 27.44 11.20
N TYR A 394 1.78 27.21 10.67
CA TYR A 394 0.54 27.35 11.42
C TYR A 394 0.50 26.43 12.65
N THR A 395 0.88 25.16 12.47
CA THR A 395 0.93 24.18 13.57
C THR A 395 1.93 24.61 14.65
N GLU A 396 3.10 25.11 14.28
CA GLU A 396 4.10 25.64 15.22
C GLU A 396 3.58 26.87 15.99
N ALA A 397 2.89 27.78 15.31
CA ALA A 397 2.26 28.94 15.96
C ALA A 397 1.16 28.52 16.96
N THR A 398 0.34 27.53 16.62
CA THR A 398 -0.69 27.00 17.54
C THR A 398 -0.09 26.30 18.75
N ASN A 399 0.97 25.51 18.57
CA ASN A 399 1.69 24.89 19.68
C ASN A 399 2.32 25.91 20.62
N THR A 400 2.89 26.99 20.06
CA THR A 400 3.41 28.10 20.85
C THR A 400 2.31 28.76 21.68
N SER A 401 1.14 29.00 21.07
CA SER A 401 -0.03 29.57 21.76
C SER A 401 -0.54 28.66 22.89
N LEU A 402 -0.60 27.35 22.66
CA LEU A 402 -0.98 26.36 23.68
C LEU A 402 0.00 26.34 24.85
N ASN A 403 1.30 26.41 24.59
CA ASN A 403 2.31 26.48 25.65
C ASN A 403 2.18 27.76 26.48
N THR A 404 1.91 28.91 25.83
CA THR A 404 1.65 30.17 26.55
C THR A 404 0.41 30.07 27.45
N LEU A 405 -0.68 29.48 26.95
CA LEU A 405 -1.88 29.24 27.77
C LEU A 405 -1.60 28.32 28.95
N LYS A 406 -0.84 27.24 28.73
CA LYS A 406 -0.43 26.33 29.80
C LYS A 406 0.36 27.07 30.88
N ASN A 407 1.35 27.86 30.50
CA ASN A 407 2.13 28.66 31.45
C ASN A 407 1.26 29.66 32.23
N TYR A 408 0.28 30.28 31.57
CA TYR A 408 -0.69 31.17 32.24
C TYR A 408 -1.56 30.42 33.27
N THR A 409 -2.03 29.22 32.94
CA THR A 409 -2.79 28.37 33.88
C THR A 409 -1.95 27.92 35.08
N GLU A 410 -0.68 27.60 34.86
CA GLU A 410 0.26 27.24 35.93
C GLU A 410 0.56 28.45 36.84
N ALA A 411 0.75 29.64 36.26
CA ALA A 411 0.96 30.86 37.04
C ALA A 411 -0.26 31.25 37.89
N THR A 412 -1.47 31.17 37.32
CA THR A 412 -2.71 31.49 38.03
C THR A 412 -3.02 30.48 39.14
N THR A 413 -2.80 29.19 38.90
CA THR A 413 -2.94 28.16 39.96
C THR A 413 -1.93 28.36 41.09
N ALA A 414 -0.68 28.70 40.77
CA ALA A 414 0.33 29.06 41.78
C ALA A 414 -0.10 30.29 42.61
N GLU A 415 -0.67 31.32 41.99
CA GLU A 415 -1.15 32.50 42.70
C GLU A 415 -2.33 32.16 43.65
N ILE A 416 -3.27 31.35 43.19
CA ILE A 416 -4.41 30.88 44.01
C ILE A 416 -3.91 30.11 45.22
N ASN A 417 -2.98 29.17 45.03
CA ASN A 417 -2.39 28.39 46.12
C ASN A 417 -1.66 29.30 47.13
N ALA A 418 -0.87 30.27 46.65
CA ALA A 418 -0.19 31.23 47.51
C ALA A 418 -1.17 32.13 48.30
N ARG A 419 -2.36 32.42 47.76
CA ARG A 419 -3.43 33.13 48.50
C ARG A 419 -4.06 32.23 49.57
N LEU A 420 -4.28 30.94 49.27
CA LEU A 420 -4.82 29.98 50.23
C LEU A 420 -3.87 29.74 51.41
N GLU A 421 -2.58 29.56 51.15
CA GLU A 421 -1.57 29.40 52.22
C GLU A 421 -1.50 30.63 53.13
N ARG A 422 -1.59 31.85 52.56
CA ARG A 422 -1.66 33.09 53.35
C ARG A 422 -2.89 33.11 54.26
N ARG A 423 -4.05 32.67 53.77
CA ARG A 423 -5.27 32.56 54.59
C ARG A 423 -5.11 31.54 55.72
N GLN A 424 -4.55 30.37 55.43
CA GLN A 424 -4.31 29.33 56.43
C GLN A 424 -3.39 29.80 57.56
N ARG A 425 -2.33 30.55 57.22
CA ARG A 425 -1.43 31.17 58.21
C ARG A 425 -2.11 32.25 59.05
N SER A 426 -3.03 33.03 58.48
CA SER A 426 -3.79 34.01 59.27
C SER A 426 -4.78 33.39 60.25
N THR A 427 -5.37 32.23 59.91
CA THR A 427 -6.33 31.55 60.79
C THR A 427 -5.70 30.89 62.02
N THR A 428 -4.46 30.42 61.92
CA THR A 428 -3.75 29.79 63.06
C THR A 428 -3.29 30.78 64.12
N PHE A 429 -3.12 32.07 63.79
CA PHE A 429 -2.79 33.11 64.77
C PHE A 429 -3.97 33.62 65.60
N GLY A 430 -5.20 33.18 65.29
CA GLY A 430 -6.42 33.62 65.97
C GLY A 430 -6.96 32.68 67.04
N GLN A 431 -6.26 31.58 67.39
CA GLN A 431 -6.70 30.79 68.54
C GLN A 431 -6.44 31.58 69.82
N PRO A 432 -7.48 31.94 70.60
CA PRO A 432 -7.27 32.62 71.87
C PRO A 432 -6.45 31.68 72.73
N ALA A 433 -5.34 32.19 73.26
CA ALA A 433 -4.54 31.47 74.24
C ALA A 433 -5.48 31.05 75.38
N THR A 434 -5.91 29.78 75.38
CA THR A 434 -6.57 29.16 76.52
C THR A 434 -5.58 29.25 77.66
N LEU A 435 -5.80 30.24 78.53
CA LEU A 435 -5.15 30.41 79.82
C LEU A 435 -5.11 29.04 80.50
N GLN A 436 -3.94 28.41 80.48
CA GLN A 436 -3.68 27.24 81.29
C GLN A 436 -3.81 27.66 82.75
N ALA A 437 -4.92 27.26 83.37
CA ALA A 437 -5.07 27.32 84.81
C ALA A 437 -3.94 26.50 85.44
N GLY A 438 -3.04 27.19 86.14
CA GLY A 438 -1.90 26.57 86.81
C GLY A 438 -2.33 25.56 87.88
N PRO A 439 -1.52 24.53 88.14
CA PRO A 439 -1.81 23.54 89.17
C PRO A 439 -1.78 24.20 90.56
N LYS A 440 -2.86 24.00 91.33
CA LYS A 440 -2.94 24.41 92.75
C LYS A 440 -1.81 23.75 93.55
N PRO A 441 -1.07 24.50 94.38
CA PRO A 441 -0.08 23.91 95.27
C PRO A 441 -0.77 23.09 96.37
N GLY A 442 -0.34 21.85 96.53
CA GLY A 442 -0.77 20.96 97.60
C GLY A 442 -0.30 21.46 98.96
N THR A 443 -1.24 21.53 99.89
CA THR A 443 -1.05 21.67 101.33
C THR A 443 -0.42 20.41 101.91
N ALA A 444 0.68 20.57 102.65
CA ALA A 444 1.22 19.60 103.60
C ALA A 444 1.07 20.16 105.01
#